data_AF-A0A535QY12-F1
#
_entry.id   AF-A0A535QY12-F1
#
_cell.length_a   1.000
_cell.length_b   1.000
_cell.length_c   1.000
_cell.angle_alpha   90.00
_cell.angle_beta   90.00
_cell.angle_gamma   90.00
#
_symmetry.space_group_name_H-M   'P 1'
#
loop_
_entity.id
_entity.type
_entity.pdbx_description
1 polymer ?
#
loop_
_entity_poly.entity_id
_entity_poly.type
_entity_poly.pdbx_seq_one_letter_code
_entity_poly.pdbx_strand_id
1 'polypeptide(L)' 'MNQEGRVTTERHGHVLLIGLDRAAKRNAFDRAMLSALALAYGELEHDDD' A
#
# COMPACT_ATOMS: atom_id res chain seq x y z
N MET A 1 5.69 -16.68 -6.82
CA MET A 1 6.50 -15.59 -7.41
C MET A 1 6.55 -14.49 -6.37
N ASN A 2 7.70 -14.28 -5.71
CA ASN A 2 7.83 -13.29 -4.65
C ASN A 2 7.56 -11.89 -5.21
N GLN A 3 6.61 -11.20 -4.58
CA GLN A 3 6.06 -9.92 -4.98
C GLN A 3 6.80 -8.74 -4.30
N GLU A 4 8.11 -8.91 -4.01
CA GLU A 4 8.90 -7.91 -3.28
C GLU A 4 8.90 -6.55 -3.99
N GLY A 5 8.68 -5.48 -3.23
CA GLY A 5 8.54 -4.10 -3.69
C GLY A 5 7.11 -3.65 -3.98
N ARG A 6 6.08 -4.30 -3.43
CA ARG A 6 4.67 -3.93 -3.67
C ARG A 6 4.02 -3.25 -2.48
N VAL A 7 3.06 -2.39 -2.80
CA VAL A 7 2.05 -1.86 -1.88
C VAL A 7 0.76 -2.63 -2.15
N THR A 8 0.13 -3.15 -1.11
CA THR A 8 -1.16 -3.85 -1.20
C THR A 8 -2.21 -3.11 -0.39
N THR A 9 -3.48 -3.29 -0.74
CA THR A 9 -4.62 -2.70 -0.04
C THR A 9 -5.67 -3.77 0.20
N GLU A 10 -6.11 -3.94 1.45
CA GLU A 10 -7.14 -4.91 1.85
C GLU A 10 -8.17 -4.22 2.75
N ARG A 11 -9.46 -4.49 2.55
CA ARG A 11 -10.54 -3.85 3.32
C ARG A 11 -11.10 -4.80 4.37
N HIS A 12 -10.98 -4.40 5.63
CA HIS A 12 -11.51 -5.12 6.79
C HIS A 12 -12.59 -4.29 7.49
N GLY A 13 -13.82 -4.36 6.99
CA GLY A 13 -14.90 -3.47 7.43
C GLY A 13 -14.56 -2.00 7.13
N HIS A 14 -14.58 -1.15 8.17
CA HIS A 14 -14.24 0.28 8.09
C HIS A 14 -12.72 0.55 8.12
N VAL A 15 -11.88 -0.48 8.05
CA VAL A 15 -10.41 -0.33 8.07
C VAL A 15 -9.85 -0.68 6.69
N LEU A 16 -9.13 0.26 6.09
CA LEU A 16 -8.29 0.01 4.92
C LEU A 16 -6.87 -0.34 5.38
N LEU A 17 -6.48 -1.60 5.23
CA LEU A 17 -5.14 -2.09 5.53
C LEU A 17 -4.24 -1.87 4.31
N ILE A 18 -3.22 -1.01 4.45
CA ILE A 18 -2.21 -0.77 3.42
C ILE A 18 -0.92 -1.52 3.79
N GLY A 19 -0.59 -2.58 3.03
CA GLY A 19 0.59 -3.42 3.24
C GLY A 19 1.79 -2.93 2.45
N LEU A 20 2.99 -3.01 3.05
CA LEU A 20 4.27 -2.71 2.41
C LEU A 20 5.14 -3.97 2.40
N ASP A 21 5.31 -4.57 1.24
CA ASP A 21 6.10 -5.80 1.10
C ASP A 21 7.44 -5.50 0.43
N ARG A 22 8.42 -5.00 1.19
CA ARG A 22 9.82 -4.87 0.71
C ARG A 22 10.82 -5.18 1.82
N ALA A 23 10.64 -6.33 2.47
CA ALA A 23 11.44 -6.76 3.62
C ALA A 23 12.95 -6.76 3.34
N ALA A 24 13.38 -7.24 2.17
CA ALA A 24 14.79 -7.29 1.76
C ALA A 24 15.51 -5.92 1.75
N LYS A 25 14.76 -4.82 1.70
CA LYS A 25 15.29 -3.45 1.74
C LYS A 25 14.81 -2.68 2.98
N ARG A 26 14.33 -3.38 4.02
CA ARG A 26 13.74 -2.77 5.23
C ARG A 26 12.65 -1.75 4.87
N ASN A 27 11.82 -2.07 3.87
CA ASN A 27 10.76 -1.19 3.36
C ASN A 27 11.25 0.17 2.86
N ALA A 28 12.50 0.28 2.40
CA ALA A 28 12.92 1.46 1.65
C ALA A 28 11.95 1.67 0.49
N PHE A 29 11.45 2.88 0.29
CA PHE A 29 10.54 3.16 -0.81
C PHE A 29 11.30 3.38 -2.11
N ASP A 30 10.78 2.83 -3.20
CA ASP A 30 11.12 3.30 -4.55
C ASP A 30 9.96 4.15 -5.11
N ARG A 31 10.17 4.71 -6.30
CA ARG A 31 9.18 5.59 -6.94
C ARG A 31 7.86 4.89 -7.23
N ALA A 32 7.88 3.60 -7.53
CA ALA A 32 6.68 2.84 -7.83
C ALA A 32 5.86 2.63 -6.54
N MET A 33 6.52 2.26 -5.44
CA MET A 33 5.87 2.14 -4.14
C MET A 33 5.30 3.46 -3.64
N LEU A 34 6.03 4.59 -3.82
CA LEU A 34 5.50 5.91 -3.45
C LEU A 34 4.23 6.26 -4.23
N SER A 35 4.21 5.97 -5.53
CA SER A 35 3.05 6.23 -6.38
C SER A 35 1.85 5.35 -5.97
N ALA A 36 2.10 4.06 -5.72
CA ALA A 36 1.06 3.13 -5.27
C ALA A 36 0.51 3.49 -3.89
N LEU A 37 1.39 3.95 -2.98
CA LEU A 37 0.97 4.43 -1.66
C LEU A 37 0.13 5.70 -1.74
N ALA A 38 0.50 6.65 -2.61
CA ALA A 38 -0.30 7.86 -2.83
C ALA A 38 -1.71 7.53 -3.36
N LEU A 39 -1.82 6.56 -4.27
CA LEU A 39 -3.12 6.07 -4.75
C LEU A 39 -3.93 5.44 -3.61
N ALA A 40 -3.31 4.59 -2.80
CA ALA A 40 -3.99 3.95 -1.66
C ALA A 40 -4.52 4.97 -0.63
N TYR A 41 -3.81 6.08 -0.41
CA TYR A 41 -4.30 7.18 0.41
C TYR A 41 -5.46 7.94 -0.25
N GLY A 42 -5.44 8.11 -1.57
CA GLY A 42 -6.58 8.68 -2.30
C GLY A 42 -7.83 7.83 -2.20
N GLU A 43 -7.70 6.51 -2.29
CA GLU A 43 -8.81 5.57 -2.07
C GLU A 43 -9.35 5.64 -0.63
N LEU A 44 -8.48 5.81 0.37
CA LEU A 44 -8.91 6.01 1.75
C LEU A 44 -9.68 7.32 1.94
N GLU A 45 -9.21 8.42 1.32
CA GLU A 45 -9.86 9.73 1.42
C GLU A 45 -11.20 9.78 0.68
N HIS A 46 -11.33 9.05 -0.42
CA HIS A 46 -12.56 8.99 -1.20
C HIS A 46 -13.62 8.05 -0.59
N ASP A 47 -13.26 7.30 0.44
CA ASP A 47 -14.18 6.42 1.12
C ASP A 47 -15.09 7.19 2.08
N ASP A 48 -16.39 7.20 1.81
CA ASP A 48 -17.41 7.95 2.55
C ASP A 48 -18.07 7.12 3.69
N ASP A 49 -17.55 5.92 4.01
CA ASP A 49 -18.04 5.06 5.12
C ASP A 49 -17.85 5.67 6.53
#